data_AF-V5ZA73-F1
#
_entry.id   AF-V5ZA73-F1
#
_cell.length_a   1.000
_cell.length_b   1.000
_cell.length_c   1.000
_cell.angle_alpha   90.00
_cell.angle_beta   90.00
_cell.angle_gamma   90.00
#
_symmetry.space_group_name_H-M   'P 1'
#
loop_
_entity.id
_entity.type
_entity.pdbx_description
1 polymer ?
#
loop_
_entity_poly.entity_id
_entity_poly.type
_entity_poly.pdbx_seq_one_letter_code
_entity_poly.pdbx_strand_id
1 'polypeptide(L)'
;MNDELKGKSSKVKVMYVRGDDENSTSGKNPRTGKGGYRPDGERRPARNADSKPRGGRDRDEGRSDSPWRTVSRAPNAAAADDKPDHGGISGKSFINPEQLRRQRMEETRVYGEHACQALFQSRPESIVRAWFVQSVTPRFREALKWMAANRKAYHTVDDAELQKASGTEHHGGVCFLIKKRVGMPVSEWLAQSGQKDCVLALEDIGNPHNLGGIMRSCAHFGAKGLLVDDASLLESGAAVRTAEGGAEHVQAISGESFAAGLDAFRKAGYTIVTTSSHQGVPLSKAELPAKMVLVLGQERDGLSDSTLQQGDLSVSISGTGNVESLNVSVATGVLLAEWWRQNA
;
A
#
# COMPACT_ATOMS: atom_id res chain seq x y z
N MET A 1 -54.16 17.31 -56.22
CA MET A 1 -54.91 16.04 -56.37
C MET A 1 -54.08 15.00 -55.64
N ASN A 2 -54.21 14.93 -54.30
CA ASN A 2 -55.15 14.08 -53.55
C ASN A 2 -54.81 12.59 -53.80
N ASP A 3 -54.65 11.70 -52.82
CA ASP A 3 -55.24 11.69 -51.49
C ASP A 3 -54.46 10.80 -50.50
N GLU A 4 -54.69 11.10 -49.23
CA GLU A 4 -54.26 10.43 -48.01
C GLU A 4 -54.93 9.06 -47.80
N LEU A 5 -54.35 8.18 -46.95
CA LEU A 5 -54.94 7.78 -45.65
C LEU A 5 -54.27 6.53 -44.99
N LYS A 6 -53.88 6.76 -43.73
CA LYS A 6 -54.01 5.89 -42.52
C LYS A 6 -53.17 4.61 -42.35
N GLY A 7 -52.18 4.68 -41.46
CA GLY A 7 -52.40 4.56 -40.00
C GLY A 7 -52.07 3.21 -39.33
N LYS A 8 -51.14 3.27 -38.33
CA LYS A 8 -51.04 2.52 -37.04
C LYS A 8 -49.58 2.62 -36.56
N SER A 9 -49.16 3.64 -35.78
CA SER A 9 -49.29 3.83 -34.32
C SER A 9 -48.99 2.59 -33.46
N SER A 10 -47.76 2.52 -32.95
CA SER A 10 -47.39 1.76 -31.75
C SER A 10 -46.54 2.67 -30.83
N LYS A 11 -47.22 3.47 -30.00
CA LYS A 11 -46.61 4.19 -28.88
C LYS A 11 -46.34 3.19 -27.76
N VAL A 12 -45.08 2.92 -27.46
CA VAL A 12 -44.67 2.28 -26.20
C VAL A 12 -44.70 3.33 -25.10
N LYS A 13 -45.42 3.04 -24.03
CA LYS A 13 -45.70 3.91 -22.89
C LYS A 13 -45.27 3.18 -21.62
N VAL A 14 -44.18 3.59 -20.99
CA VAL A 14 -43.78 3.18 -19.62
C VAL A 14 -43.05 4.39 -19.00
N MET A 15 -43.78 5.31 -18.38
CA MET A 15 -44.11 5.40 -16.94
C MET A 15 -42.89 5.78 -16.07
N TYR A 16 -42.73 7.09 -15.86
CA TYR A 16 -41.99 7.67 -14.74
C TYR A 16 -42.79 7.45 -13.46
N VAL A 17 -42.15 6.93 -12.40
CA VAL A 17 -42.70 6.95 -11.05
C VAL A 17 -41.84 7.89 -10.21
N ARG A 18 -42.38 9.07 -9.93
CA ARG A 18 -42.03 9.92 -8.79
C ARG A 18 -42.84 9.43 -7.60
N GLY A 19 -42.22 9.37 -6.42
CA GLY A 19 -42.91 9.18 -5.16
C GLY A 19 -42.26 10.03 -4.10
N ASP A 20 -42.79 11.24 -3.89
CA ASP A 20 -42.74 11.94 -2.61
C ASP A 20 -44.14 11.80 -2.01
N ASP A 21 -44.22 11.46 -0.72
CA ASP A 21 -45.21 12.03 0.21
C ASP A 21 -44.88 11.63 1.66
N GLU A 22 -44.85 12.65 2.52
CA GLU A 22 -44.69 12.59 3.97
C GLU A 22 -46.04 12.43 4.71
N ASN A 23 -45.93 12.05 5.99
CA ASN A 23 -46.83 12.32 7.13
C ASN A 23 -48.07 11.39 7.30
N SER A 24 -48.48 10.90 8.49
CA SER A 24 -48.19 11.24 9.89
C SER A 24 -48.80 10.23 10.89
N THR A 25 -48.19 10.15 12.09
CA THR A 25 -48.76 9.92 13.46
C THR A 25 -49.41 8.60 13.92
N SER A 26 -48.93 8.01 15.03
CA SER A 26 -49.41 8.31 16.42
C SER A 26 -48.94 7.32 17.49
N GLY A 27 -48.53 7.84 18.67
CA GLY A 27 -48.55 7.16 19.98
C GLY A 27 -47.24 7.22 20.80
N LYS A 28 -46.82 8.37 21.39
CA LYS A 28 -47.07 8.88 22.78
C LYS A 28 -46.56 7.95 23.91
N ASN A 29 -45.86 8.34 24.99
CA ASN A 29 -45.65 9.62 25.75
C ASN A 29 -44.67 9.31 26.95
N PRO A 30 -44.35 10.18 27.95
CA PRO A 30 -43.97 11.62 27.98
C PRO A 30 -42.86 12.04 29.01
N ARG A 31 -42.29 13.26 28.81
CA ARG A 31 -41.97 14.40 29.74
C ARG A 31 -41.23 14.17 31.08
N THR A 32 -40.30 15.02 31.57
CA THR A 32 -40.22 16.50 31.76
C THR A 32 -38.72 16.91 31.96
N GLY A 33 -38.19 18.12 31.85
CA GLY A 33 -38.63 19.49 31.55
C GLY A 33 -37.64 20.54 32.10
N LYS A 34 -37.43 21.64 31.35
CA LYS A 34 -36.83 22.97 31.69
C LYS A 34 -35.28 23.04 31.81
N GLY A 35 -34.56 23.99 31.21
CA GLY A 35 -34.88 25.33 30.68
C GLY A 35 -33.95 26.35 31.36
N GLY A 36 -33.06 26.99 30.62
CA GLY A 36 -32.04 27.91 31.16
C GLY A 36 -32.45 29.39 31.17
N TYR A 37 -31.73 30.20 31.97
CA TYR A 37 -31.41 31.63 31.75
C TYR A 37 -30.34 32.11 32.78
N ARG A 38 -29.37 32.92 32.33
CA ARG A 38 -28.30 33.67 33.07
C ARG A 38 -28.83 35.07 33.50
N PRO A 39 -28.21 35.97 34.32
CA PRO A 39 -26.76 36.31 34.35
C PRO A 39 -26.14 36.86 35.67
N ASP A 40 -24.82 37.12 35.58
CA ASP A 40 -23.91 38.08 36.24
C ASP A 40 -23.90 38.39 37.76
N GLY A 41 -22.67 38.46 38.30
CA GLY A 41 -22.38 39.08 39.61
C GLY A 41 -21.05 38.71 40.27
N GLU A 42 -19.95 39.30 39.78
CA GLU A 42 -18.76 39.83 40.49
C GLU A 42 -18.21 39.27 41.84
N ARG A 43 -16.86 39.18 41.86
CA ARG A 43 -15.87 39.51 42.94
C ARG A 43 -15.40 38.46 43.97
N ARG A 44 -14.10 38.15 43.83
CA ARG A 44 -13.06 37.75 44.82
C ARG A 44 -12.97 38.70 46.04
N PRO A 45 -12.06 38.53 47.05
CA PRO A 45 -11.42 37.35 47.69
C PRO A 45 -11.38 37.46 49.26
N ALA A 46 -10.76 36.53 50.00
CA ALA A 46 -9.73 36.80 51.05
C ALA A 46 -9.44 35.65 52.06
N ARG A 47 -8.15 35.33 52.15
CA ARG A 47 -7.24 35.18 53.31
C ARG A 47 -7.74 34.87 54.74
N ASN A 48 -7.05 33.85 55.29
CA ASN A 48 -6.34 33.75 56.59
C ASN A 48 -7.06 33.73 57.93
N ALA A 49 -6.55 32.78 58.75
CA ALA A 49 -6.25 32.88 60.19
C ALA A 49 -7.47 33.03 61.11
N ASP A 50 -7.52 32.56 62.35
CA ASP A 50 -6.64 31.89 63.29
C ASP A 50 -7.59 31.51 64.44
N SER A 51 -7.40 30.37 65.11
CA SER A 51 -7.63 30.24 66.57
C SER A 51 -7.57 28.77 67.04
N LYS A 52 -6.46 28.45 67.70
CA LYS A 52 -6.39 27.54 68.87
C LYS A 52 -7.19 28.17 70.06
N PRO A 53 -7.33 27.56 71.28
CA PRO A 53 -6.63 26.41 71.87
C PRO A 53 -7.50 25.46 72.75
N ARG A 54 -6.93 24.32 73.20
CA ARG A 54 -6.59 24.03 74.62
C ARG A 54 -6.51 22.53 74.93
N GLY A 55 -5.38 22.15 75.56
CA GLY A 55 -5.42 21.44 76.84
C GLY A 55 -4.97 19.97 76.89
N GLY A 56 -3.89 19.70 77.63
CA GLY A 56 -3.93 18.64 78.67
C GLY A 56 -3.02 17.41 78.55
N ARG A 57 -1.78 17.56 79.04
CA ARG A 57 -1.04 16.70 80.01
C ARG A 57 -0.80 15.17 79.80
N ASP A 58 0.50 14.87 79.95
CA ASP A 58 1.17 13.86 80.79
C ASP A 58 1.21 12.36 80.43
N ARG A 59 2.47 11.94 80.18
CA ARG A 59 3.25 10.84 80.77
C ARG A 59 2.96 9.35 80.47
N ASP A 60 4.08 8.73 80.15
CA ASP A 60 4.62 7.42 80.55
C ASP A 60 4.33 6.14 79.76
N GLU A 61 5.45 5.58 79.33
CA GLU A 61 5.89 4.18 79.28
C GLU A 61 4.87 3.08 79.00
N GLY A 62 5.06 2.43 77.84
CA GLY A 62 4.38 1.19 77.49
C GLY A 62 4.90 0.64 76.18
N ARG A 63 6.13 0.12 76.21
CA ARG A 63 6.74 -0.67 75.13
C ARG A 63 5.85 -1.89 74.87
N SER A 64 5.03 -1.85 73.82
CA SER A 64 4.34 -3.03 73.29
C SER A 64 4.81 -3.31 71.87
N ASP A 65 5.47 -4.44 71.75
CA ASP A 65 5.99 -5.02 70.52
C ASP A 65 4.81 -5.59 69.74
N SER A 66 4.50 -5.01 68.58
CA SER A 66 3.50 -5.55 67.67
C SER A 66 4.05 -5.53 66.23
N PRO A 67 4.12 -6.70 65.55
CA PRO A 67 4.97 -6.89 64.36
C PRO A 67 4.34 -6.42 63.05
N TRP A 68 3.28 -5.60 63.08
CA TRP A 68 2.57 -5.16 61.88
C TRP A 68 2.12 -3.71 62.01
N ARG A 69 3.05 -2.77 61.82
CA ARG A 69 2.70 -1.38 61.52
C ARG A 69 3.53 -0.86 60.35
N THR A 70 2.86 -0.79 59.19
CA THR A 70 3.33 -0.08 58.00
C THR A 70 3.56 1.39 58.33
N VAL A 71 4.79 1.87 58.15
CA VAL A 71 5.11 3.31 58.14
C VAL A 71 5.80 3.62 56.82
N SER A 72 5.04 4.20 55.89
CA SER A 72 5.59 4.87 54.73
C SER A 72 6.25 6.18 55.21
N ARG A 73 7.57 6.32 55.06
CA ARG A 73 8.21 7.64 54.95
C ARG A 73 9.50 7.60 54.12
N ALA A 74 9.73 8.74 53.48
CA ALA A 74 10.52 9.05 52.29
C ALA A 74 12.06 9.19 52.55
N PRO A 75 12.88 9.48 51.51
CA PRO A 75 14.22 8.92 51.27
C PRO A 75 15.40 9.65 51.93
N ASN A 76 16.57 9.00 51.77
CA ASN A 76 17.96 9.41 52.03
C ASN A 76 18.54 9.10 53.41
N ALA A 77 19.39 8.06 53.46
CA ALA A 77 20.82 8.20 53.77
C ALA A 77 21.52 6.87 53.50
N ALA A 78 22.77 6.96 53.05
CA ALA A 78 23.57 5.89 52.45
C ALA A 78 23.92 4.72 53.39
N ALA A 79 23.95 3.51 52.83
CA ALA A 79 24.88 2.44 53.22
C ALA A 79 24.97 1.43 52.06
N ALA A 80 26.21 1.19 51.62
CA ALA A 80 26.56 0.09 50.74
C ALA A 80 26.39 -1.25 51.47
N ASP A 81 25.88 -2.27 50.78
CA ASP A 81 26.54 -3.58 50.61
C ASP A 81 25.64 -4.58 49.87
N ASP A 82 26.27 -5.20 48.87
CA ASP A 82 26.06 -6.52 48.26
C ASP A 82 24.65 -7.15 48.25
N LYS A 83 24.06 -7.17 47.06
CA LYS A 83 23.19 -8.27 46.61
C LYS A 83 23.79 -8.89 45.34
N PRO A 84 23.87 -10.23 45.23
CA PRO A 84 24.41 -10.88 44.05
C PRO A 84 23.50 -10.58 42.84
N ASP A 85 24.12 -9.97 41.84
CA ASP A 85 23.52 -9.70 40.54
C ASP A 85 23.20 -11.04 39.86
N HIS A 86 21.93 -11.43 39.88
CA HIS A 86 21.47 -12.49 39.00
C HIS A 86 21.58 -11.95 37.58
N GLY A 87 22.62 -12.38 36.86
CA GLY A 87 23.03 -11.96 35.53
C GLY A 87 21.94 -12.05 34.46
N GLY A 88 20.94 -11.18 34.56
CA GLY A 88 20.04 -10.84 33.49
C GLY A 88 20.85 -10.05 32.48
N ILE A 89 20.83 -10.50 31.22
CA ILE A 89 21.31 -9.71 30.09
C ILE A 89 20.38 -8.50 29.97
N SER A 90 20.63 -7.48 30.80
CA SER A 90 20.01 -6.16 30.73
C SER A 90 20.78 -5.34 29.71
N GLY A 91 20.76 -5.81 28.46
CA GLY A 91 21.15 -5.02 27.31
C GLY A 91 19.88 -4.70 26.55
N LYS A 92 19.43 -3.44 26.60
CA LYS A 92 18.56 -2.95 25.53
C LYS A 92 19.34 -3.22 24.24
N SER A 93 18.84 -4.09 23.37
CA SER A 93 19.50 -4.41 22.11
C SER A 93 19.81 -3.11 21.39
N PHE A 94 21.07 -2.67 21.45
CA PHE A 94 21.51 -1.45 20.76
C PHE A 94 21.60 -1.83 19.29
N ILE A 95 20.47 -1.74 18.59
CA ILE A 95 20.43 -1.99 17.16
C ILE A 95 21.14 -0.81 16.50
N ASN A 96 22.29 -1.05 15.89
CA ASN A 96 23.04 -0.02 15.18
C ASN A 96 22.11 0.64 14.13
N PRO A 97 21.86 1.97 14.22
CA PRO A 97 20.99 2.68 13.29
C PRO A 97 21.39 2.51 11.82
N GLU A 98 22.68 2.39 11.53
CA GLU A 98 23.19 2.17 10.17
C GLU A 98 22.86 0.76 9.66
N GLN A 99 22.93 -0.24 10.53
CA GLN A 99 22.54 -1.62 10.19
C GLN A 99 21.04 -1.70 9.92
N LEU A 100 20.22 -1.01 10.71
CA LEU A 100 18.77 -0.93 10.49
C LEU A 100 18.42 -0.22 9.17
N ARG A 101 19.16 0.85 8.83
CA ARG A 101 19.02 1.55 7.54
C ARG A 101 19.39 0.64 6.37
N ARG A 102 20.52 -0.08 6.46
CA ARG A 102 20.95 -1.02 5.42
C ARG A 102 19.94 -2.16 5.23
N GLN A 103 19.44 -2.73 6.33
CA GLN A 103 18.38 -3.74 6.28
C GLN A 103 17.09 -3.21 5.65
N ARG A 104 16.65 -1.99 5.95
CA ARG A 104 15.46 -1.39 5.31
C ARG A 104 15.66 -1.07 3.83
N MET A 105 16.90 -0.81 3.42
CA MET A 105 17.26 -0.61 2.02
C MET A 105 17.22 -1.94 1.27
N GLU A 106 17.76 -3.01 1.86
CA GLU A 106 17.91 -4.33 1.24
C GLU A 106 16.67 -5.23 1.38
N GLU A 107 15.83 -5.00 2.39
CA GLU A 107 14.69 -5.86 2.73
C GLU A 107 13.37 -5.12 2.58
N THR A 108 12.33 -5.85 2.15
CA THR A 108 10.96 -5.36 2.06
C THR A 108 9.99 -6.40 2.61
N ARG A 109 8.78 -5.95 2.94
CA ARG A 109 7.70 -6.81 3.40
C ARG A 109 6.72 -7.03 2.25
N VAL A 110 6.49 -8.29 1.92
CA VAL A 110 5.47 -8.73 0.96
C VAL A 110 4.37 -9.44 1.73
N TYR A 111 3.12 -9.15 1.37
CA TYR A 111 1.95 -9.69 2.03
C TYR A 111 0.82 -9.89 1.02
N GLY A 112 -0.22 -10.59 1.42
CA GLY A 112 -1.27 -11.07 0.53
C GLY A 112 -0.99 -12.49 0.06
N GLU A 113 -2.03 -13.31 0.05
CA GLU A 113 -1.90 -14.75 -0.14
C GLU A 113 -1.31 -15.12 -1.51
N HIS A 114 -1.90 -14.61 -2.60
CA HIS A 114 -1.44 -14.90 -3.96
C HIS A 114 -0.03 -14.37 -4.23
N ALA A 115 0.27 -13.17 -3.74
CA ALA A 115 1.59 -12.57 -3.83
C ALA A 115 2.67 -13.43 -3.14
N CYS A 116 2.42 -13.85 -1.90
CA CYS A 116 3.35 -14.70 -1.15
C CYS A 116 3.50 -16.09 -1.78
N GLN A 117 2.42 -16.69 -2.30
CA GLN A 117 2.49 -17.98 -2.99
C GLN A 117 3.34 -17.90 -4.25
N ALA A 118 3.09 -16.93 -5.11
CA ALA A 118 3.86 -16.72 -6.34
C ALA A 118 5.34 -16.46 -6.04
N LEU A 119 5.63 -15.63 -5.03
CA LEU A 119 7.01 -15.37 -4.61
C LEU A 119 7.71 -16.64 -4.14
N PHE A 120 7.05 -17.45 -3.32
CA PHE A 120 7.62 -18.71 -2.85
C PHE A 120 7.89 -19.69 -4.00
N GLN A 121 7.04 -19.70 -5.03
CA GLN A 121 7.24 -20.56 -6.20
C GLN A 121 8.38 -20.06 -7.12
N SER A 122 8.55 -18.73 -7.21
CA SER A 122 9.52 -18.11 -8.12
C SER A 122 10.92 -18.02 -7.51
N ARG A 123 11.03 -17.57 -6.26
CA ARG A 123 12.31 -17.21 -5.60
C ARG A 123 12.29 -17.46 -4.08
N PRO A 124 12.11 -18.71 -3.62
CA PRO A 124 12.00 -19.01 -2.19
C PRO A 124 13.24 -18.60 -1.37
N GLU A 125 14.42 -18.57 -1.99
CA GLU A 125 15.69 -18.17 -1.39
C GLU A 125 15.73 -16.72 -0.91
N SER A 126 14.95 -15.83 -1.54
CA SER A 126 14.87 -14.41 -1.16
C SER A 126 14.20 -14.20 0.19
N ILE A 127 13.44 -15.19 0.69
CA ILE A 127 12.74 -15.11 1.97
C ILE A 127 13.74 -15.14 3.12
N VAL A 128 13.71 -14.10 3.96
CA VAL A 128 14.51 -13.97 5.18
C VAL A 128 13.72 -14.49 6.38
N ARG A 129 12.45 -14.10 6.48
CA ARG A 129 11.54 -14.49 7.56
C ARG A 129 10.09 -14.47 7.09
N ALA A 130 9.25 -15.31 7.69
CA ALA A 130 7.81 -15.32 7.41
C ALA A 130 6.94 -15.30 8.68
N TRP A 131 5.73 -14.77 8.54
CA TRP A 131 4.67 -14.82 9.54
C TRP A 131 3.38 -15.30 8.89
N PHE A 132 2.65 -16.14 9.60
CA PHE A 132 1.39 -16.73 9.16
C PHE A 132 0.36 -16.69 10.28
N VAL A 133 -0.89 -16.42 9.94
CA VAL A 133 -2.02 -16.74 10.82
C VAL A 133 -2.35 -18.23 10.68
N GLN A 134 -2.79 -18.86 11.76
CA GLN A 134 -3.12 -20.30 11.80
C GLN A 134 -4.04 -20.73 10.63
N SER A 135 -5.02 -19.90 10.26
CA SER A 135 -6.01 -20.18 9.21
C SER A 135 -5.42 -20.34 7.81
N VAL A 136 -4.31 -19.67 7.49
CA VAL A 136 -3.69 -19.75 6.16
C VAL A 136 -2.61 -20.83 6.06
N THR A 137 -2.11 -21.33 7.20
CA THR A 137 -1.05 -22.36 7.25
C THR A 137 -1.33 -23.59 6.37
N PRO A 138 -2.57 -24.11 6.20
CA PRO A 138 -2.82 -25.26 5.34
C PRO A 138 -2.52 -24.98 3.86
N ARG A 139 -2.61 -23.72 3.42
CA ARG A 139 -2.32 -23.28 2.04
C ARG A 139 -0.83 -23.06 1.79
N PHE A 140 -0.04 -22.89 2.85
CA PHE A 140 1.41 -22.67 2.80
C PHE A 140 2.23 -23.87 3.32
N ARG A 141 1.67 -25.08 3.31
CA ARG A 141 2.35 -26.29 3.82
C ARG A 141 3.72 -26.53 3.18
N GLU A 142 3.82 -26.41 1.87
CA GLU A 142 5.09 -26.58 1.15
C GLU A 142 6.11 -25.48 1.53
N ALA A 143 5.64 -24.25 1.69
CA ALA A 143 6.49 -23.13 2.13
C ALA A 143 7.03 -23.35 3.55
N LEU A 144 6.19 -23.78 4.49
CA LEU A 144 6.59 -24.09 5.86
C LEU A 144 7.62 -25.23 5.91
N LYS A 145 7.37 -26.30 5.15
CA LYS A 145 8.30 -27.45 5.04
C LYS A 145 9.64 -27.02 4.46
N TRP A 146 9.63 -26.22 3.39
CA TRP A 146 10.85 -25.70 2.78
C TRP A 146 11.61 -24.77 3.74
N MET A 147 10.91 -23.88 4.46
CA MET A 147 11.54 -22.99 5.45
C MET A 147 12.19 -23.79 6.59
N ALA A 148 11.53 -24.82 7.11
CA ALA A 148 12.09 -25.70 8.13
C ALA A 148 13.35 -26.42 7.63
N ALA A 149 13.30 -26.99 6.42
CA ALA A 149 14.44 -27.68 5.81
C ALA A 149 15.64 -26.75 5.57
N ASN A 150 15.38 -25.49 5.22
CA ASN A 150 16.41 -24.48 4.93
C ASN A 150 16.77 -23.61 6.14
N ARG A 151 16.28 -23.94 7.35
CA ARG A 151 16.51 -23.19 8.59
C ARG A 151 16.16 -21.69 8.47
N LYS A 152 15.10 -21.37 7.72
CA LYS A 152 14.53 -20.03 7.61
C LYS A 152 13.56 -19.78 8.76
N ALA A 153 13.59 -18.59 9.34
CA ALA A 153 12.74 -18.24 10.46
C ALA A 153 11.28 -18.06 10.00
N TYR A 154 10.34 -18.73 10.65
CA TYR A 154 8.91 -18.50 10.45
C TYR A 154 8.15 -18.54 11.78
N HIS A 155 7.06 -17.78 11.87
CA HIS A 155 6.21 -17.73 13.06
C HIS A 155 4.75 -17.90 12.69
N THR A 156 4.03 -18.65 13.51
CA THR A 156 2.57 -18.65 13.48
C THR A 156 2.09 -17.72 14.58
N VAL A 157 1.37 -16.66 14.20
CA VAL A 157 1.01 -15.52 15.05
C VAL A 157 -0.49 -15.26 14.98
N ASP A 158 -0.99 -14.43 15.88
CA ASP A 158 -2.35 -13.90 15.76
C ASP A 158 -2.42 -12.73 14.76
N ASP A 159 -3.64 -12.26 14.48
CA ASP A 159 -3.89 -11.20 13.51
C ASP A 159 -3.24 -9.86 13.92
N ALA A 160 -3.26 -9.53 15.21
CA ALA A 160 -2.71 -8.28 15.73
C ALA A 160 -1.18 -8.24 15.68
N GLU A 161 -0.52 -9.36 15.94
CA GLU A 161 0.92 -9.54 15.75
C GLU A 161 1.30 -9.50 14.26
N LEU A 162 0.49 -10.11 13.39
CA LEU A 162 0.71 -10.04 11.95
C LEU A 162 0.58 -8.62 11.42
N GLN A 163 -0.42 -7.85 11.86
CA GLN A 163 -0.59 -6.44 11.50
C GLN A 163 0.64 -5.61 11.88
N LYS A 164 1.24 -5.86 13.06
CA LYS A 164 2.51 -5.22 13.46
C LYS A 164 3.68 -5.64 12.56
N ALA A 165 3.74 -6.93 12.21
CA ALA A 165 4.79 -7.49 11.37
C ALA A 165 4.70 -7.03 9.90
N SER A 166 3.51 -6.91 9.33
CA SER A 166 3.28 -6.42 7.97
C SER A 166 3.31 -4.90 7.88
N GLY A 167 2.85 -4.19 8.93
CA GLY A 167 2.60 -2.75 8.90
C GLY A 167 1.27 -2.38 8.23
N THR A 168 0.37 -3.35 8.00
CA THR A 168 -0.93 -3.14 7.35
C THR A 168 -1.95 -4.19 7.79
N GLU A 169 -3.23 -3.81 7.86
CA GLU A 169 -4.36 -4.73 8.08
C GLU A 169 -4.66 -5.59 6.84
N HIS A 170 -4.20 -5.16 5.66
CA HIS A 170 -4.47 -5.84 4.39
C HIS A 170 -3.50 -7.00 4.10
N HIS A 171 -2.96 -7.63 5.13
CA HIS A 171 -1.94 -8.68 4.99
C HIS A 171 -2.47 -10.02 4.46
N GLY A 172 -3.78 -10.28 4.54
CA GLY A 172 -4.35 -11.55 4.05
C GLY A 172 -3.85 -12.80 4.79
N GLY A 173 -3.44 -12.68 6.06
CA GLY A 173 -3.01 -13.79 6.91
C GLY A 173 -1.56 -14.23 6.73
N VAL A 174 -0.79 -13.62 5.83
CA VAL A 174 0.61 -13.96 5.58
C VAL A 174 1.47 -12.71 5.33
N CYS A 175 2.71 -12.75 5.80
CA CYS A 175 3.71 -11.71 5.53
C CYS A 175 5.09 -12.34 5.42
N PHE A 176 5.83 -12.01 4.36
CA PHE A 176 7.23 -12.37 4.16
C PHE A 176 8.11 -11.14 4.25
N LEU A 177 9.18 -11.23 5.02
CA LEU A 177 10.33 -10.35 4.91
C LEU A 177 11.27 -10.96 3.88
N ILE A 178 11.55 -10.22 2.80
CA ILE A 178 12.35 -10.69 1.67
C ILE A 178 13.49 -9.72 1.39
N LYS A 179 14.53 -10.21 0.72
CA LYS A 179 15.51 -9.34 0.04
C LYS A 179 14.91 -8.78 -1.25
N LYS A 180 15.05 -7.47 -1.45
CA LYS A 180 14.60 -6.78 -2.67
C LYS A 180 15.41 -7.23 -3.88
N ARG A 181 14.77 -7.23 -5.05
CA ARG A 181 15.48 -7.35 -6.33
C ARG A 181 16.18 -6.04 -6.64
N VAL A 182 17.32 -6.14 -7.33
CA VAL A 182 17.96 -4.99 -7.95
C VAL A 182 17.42 -4.87 -9.37
N GLY A 183 17.26 -3.64 -9.86
CA GLY A 183 16.91 -3.40 -11.26
C GLY A 183 17.98 -3.96 -12.20
N MET A 184 17.55 -4.56 -13.30
CA MET A 184 18.44 -5.04 -14.34
C MET A 184 18.90 -3.83 -15.18
N PRO A 185 20.21 -3.68 -15.46
CA PRO A 185 20.68 -2.64 -16.36
C PRO A 185 20.04 -2.78 -17.75
N VAL A 186 19.69 -1.65 -18.38
CA VAL A 186 19.11 -1.65 -19.74
C VAL A 186 19.97 -2.41 -20.75
N SER A 187 21.30 -2.34 -20.65
CA SER A 187 22.22 -3.07 -21.53
C SER A 187 22.09 -4.59 -21.42
N GLU A 188 21.85 -5.12 -20.21
CA GLU A 188 21.68 -6.54 -19.97
C GLU A 188 20.33 -7.04 -20.51
N TRP A 189 19.27 -6.23 -20.36
CA TRP A 189 17.97 -6.54 -20.97
C TRP A 189 18.07 -6.63 -22.49
N LEU A 190 18.69 -5.62 -23.12
CA LEU A 190 18.82 -5.53 -24.57
C LEU A 190 19.59 -6.71 -25.15
N ALA A 191 20.59 -7.25 -24.44
CA ALA A 191 21.35 -8.43 -24.85
C ALA A 191 20.49 -9.72 -24.93
N GLN A 192 19.38 -9.76 -24.21
CA GLN A 192 18.45 -10.91 -24.16
C GLN A 192 17.18 -10.67 -25.00
N SER A 193 17.04 -9.47 -25.57
CA SER A 193 15.83 -9.07 -26.30
C SER A 193 15.65 -9.81 -27.63
N GLY A 194 14.43 -10.26 -27.89
CA GLY A 194 14.05 -10.90 -29.14
C GLY A 194 13.65 -9.92 -30.25
N GLN A 195 13.09 -10.47 -31.33
CA GLN A 195 12.46 -9.69 -32.41
C GLN A 195 11.04 -9.21 -32.04
N LYS A 196 10.42 -9.85 -31.04
CA LYS A 196 9.14 -9.45 -30.45
C LYS A 196 9.37 -9.23 -28.96
N ASP A 197 9.19 -8.00 -28.51
CA ASP A 197 9.36 -7.62 -27.11
C ASP A 197 8.58 -6.35 -26.79
N CYS A 198 7.86 -6.36 -25.69
CA CYS A 198 7.11 -5.21 -25.19
C CYS A 198 7.62 -4.85 -23.81
N VAL A 199 8.23 -3.68 -23.72
CA VAL A 199 8.71 -3.08 -22.47
C VAL A 199 7.83 -1.90 -22.15
N LEU A 200 7.44 -1.75 -20.89
CA LEU A 200 6.76 -0.54 -20.44
C LEU A 200 7.79 0.41 -19.85
N ALA A 201 7.67 1.70 -20.13
CA ALA A 201 8.44 2.75 -19.49
C ALA A 201 7.49 3.64 -18.70
N LEU A 202 7.68 3.70 -17.39
CA LEU A 202 6.77 4.41 -16.47
C LEU A 202 7.42 5.71 -16.01
N GLU A 203 6.92 6.84 -16.49
CA GLU A 203 7.37 8.18 -16.11
C GLU A 203 6.55 8.69 -14.92
N ASP A 204 7.20 8.97 -13.79
CA ASP A 204 6.60 9.52 -12.57
C ASP A 204 5.43 8.73 -11.97
N ILE A 205 5.34 7.42 -12.23
CA ILE A 205 4.31 6.55 -11.64
C ILE A 205 4.77 5.99 -10.29
N GLY A 206 4.46 6.71 -9.21
CA GLY A 206 4.84 6.30 -7.84
C GLY A 206 3.77 5.53 -7.05
N ASN A 207 2.50 5.53 -7.48
CA ASN A 207 1.40 4.95 -6.70
C ASN A 207 1.46 3.40 -6.70
N PRO A 208 1.59 2.73 -5.54
CA PRO A 208 1.69 1.27 -5.47
C PRO A 208 0.50 0.52 -6.07
N HIS A 209 -0.71 1.06 -5.99
CA HIS A 209 -1.89 0.42 -6.58
C HIS A 209 -1.84 0.44 -8.10
N ASN A 210 -1.42 1.56 -8.69
CA ASN A 210 -1.24 1.67 -10.13
C ASN A 210 -0.11 0.75 -10.61
N LEU A 211 1.04 0.76 -9.92
CA LEU A 211 2.16 -0.12 -10.21
C LEU A 211 1.76 -1.60 -10.14
N GLY A 212 1.03 -2.00 -9.10
CA GLY A 212 0.54 -3.36 -8.98
C GLY A 212 -0.41 -3.78 -10.10
N GLY A 213 -1.35 -2.91 -10.47
CA GLY A 213 -2.26 -3.15 -11.60
C GLY A 213 -1.54 -3.24 -12.95
N ILE A 214 -0.52 -2.39 -13.16
CA ILE A 214 0.36 -2.43 -14.33
C ILE A 214 1.11 -3.76 -14.37
N MET A 215 1.82 -4.13 -13.29
CA MET A 215 2.57 -5.40 -13.21
C MET A 215 1.67 -6.62 -13.48
N ARG A 216 0.45 -6.62 -12.95
CA ARG A 216 -0.53 -7.68 -13.21
C ARG A 216 -0.92 -7.76 -14.69
N SER A 217 -1.18 -6.61 -15.31
CA SER A 217 -1.52 -6.54 -16.75
C SER A 217 -0.33 -6.98 -17.62
N CYS A 218 0.88 -6.53 -17.29
CA CYS A 218 2.11 -6.94 -17.94
C CYS A 218 2.30 -8.46 -17.90
N ALA A 219 2.18 -9.05 -16.71
CA ALA A 219 2.29 -10.50 -16.52
C ALA A 219 1.25 -11.26 -17.34
N HIS A 220 0.02 -10.73 -17.44
CA HIS A 220 -1.06 -11.35 -18.19
C HIS A 220 -0.83 -11.34 -19.72
N PHE A 221 -0.38 -10.21 -20.26
CA PHE A 221 -0.14 -10.03 -21.70
C PHE A 221 1.29 -10.35 -22.14
N GLY A 222 2.12 -10.87 -21.24
CA GLY A 222 3.49 -11.30 -21.54
C GLY A 222 4.50 -10.16 -21.76
N ALA A 223 4.18 -8.93 -21.33
CA ALA A 223 5.16 -7.85 -21.24
C ALA A 223 6.01 -8.06 -19.97
N LYS A 224 7.31 -8.23 -20.15
CA LYS A 224 8.20 -8.71 -19.06
C LYS A 224 9.09 -7.62 -18.48
N GLY A 225 9.29 -6.51 -19.18
CA GLY A 225 10.20 -5.44 -18.78
C GLY A 225 9.46 -4.17 -18.35
N LEU A 226 9.84 -3.60 -17.22
CA LEU A 226 9.40 -2.28 -16.77
C LEU A 226 10.62 -1.37 -16.55
N LEU A 227 10.83 -0.41 -17.45
CA LEU A 227 11.79 0.68 -17.29
C LEU A 227 11.25 1.69 -16.28
N VAL A 228 11.98 1.88 -15.19
CA VAL A 228 11.64 2.78 -14.08
C VAL A 228 12.90 3.46 -13.53
N ASP A 229 12.76 4.65 -12.96
CA ASP A 229 13.88 5.34 -12.30
C ASP A 229 14.26 4.69 -10.96
N ASP A 230 13.28 4.16 -10.24
CA ASP A 230 13.50 3.43 -8.97
C ASP A 230 12.81 2.06 -9.00
N ALA A 231 13.63 1.02 -9.20
CA ALA A 231 13.18 -0.38 -9.18
C ALA A 231 12.54 -0.80 -7.84
N SER A 232 12.86 -0.11 -6.74
CA SER A 232 12.34 -0.46 -5.41
C SER A 232 10.85 -0.20 -5.24
N LEU A 233 10.26 0.69 -6.07
CA LEU A 233 8.84 1.01 -6.06
C LEU A 233 7.97 -0.21 -6.45
N LEU A 234 8.46 -1.03 -7.38
CA LEU A 234 7.79 -2.25 -7.84
C LEU A 234 7.75 -3.34 -6.75
N GLU A 235 8.74 -3.35 -5.86
CA GLU A 235 8.88 -4.31 -4.75
C GLU A 235 8.18 -3.82 -3.46
N SER A 236 7.40 -2.74 -3.52
CA SER A 236 6.62 -2.31 -2.37
C SER A 236 5.52 -3.33 -2.05
N GLY A 237 5.31 -3.63 -0.76
CA GLY A 237 4.34 -4.66 -0.35
C GLY A 237 2.92 -4.42 -0.88
N ALA A 238 2.52 -3.15 -1.01
CA ALA A 238 1.21 -2.78 -1.56
C ALA A 238 1.12 -3.02 -3.08
N ALA A 239 2.19 -2.74 -3.83
CA ALA A 239 2.25 -3.01 -5.26
C ALA A 239 2.28 -4.51 -5.55
N VAL A 240 3.13 -5.27 -4.85
CA VAL A 240 3.23 -6.73 -5.00
C VAL A 240 1.93 -7.42 -4.60
N ARG A 241 1.27 -6.96 -3.52
CA ARG A 241 -0.08 -7.43 -3.14
C ARG A 241 -1.07 -7.18 -4.26
N THR A 242 -1.14 -5.96 -4.78
CA THR A 242 -2.09 -5.57 -5.83
C THR A 242 -1.84 -6.33 -7.14
N ALA A 243 -0.58 -6.69 -7.42
CA ALA A 243 -0.19 -7.47 -8.58
C ALA A 243 -0.66 -8.94 -8.54
N GLU A 244 -1.05 -9.44 -7.36
CA GLU A 244 -1.55 -10.81 -7.16
C GLU A 244 -0.64 -11.90 -7.74
N GLY A 245 0.67 -11.73 -7.56
CA GLY A 245 1.71 -12.63 -8.10
C GLY A 245 2.28 -12.20 -9.46
N GLY A 246 1.63 -11.27 -10.17
CA GLY A 246 2.14 -10.72 -11.43
C GLY A 246 3.52 -10.06 -11.32
N ALA A 247 3.84 -9.50 -10.14
CA ALA A 247 5.16 -8.93 -9.85
C ALA A 247 6.32 -9.93 -10.07
N GLU A 248 6.07 -11.22 -9.89
CA GLU A 248 7.11 -12.24 -10.05
C GLU A 248 7.42 -12.56 -11.52
N HIS A 249 6.58 -12.12 -12.46
CA HIS A 249 6.71 -12.32 -13.91
C HIS A 249 7.26 -11.10 -14.65
N VAL A 250 7.52 -10.00 -13.93
CA VAL A 250 8.08 -8.77 -14.47
C VAL A 250 9.45 -8.49 -13.89
N GLN A 251 10.29 -7.83 -14.68
CA GLN A 251 11.63 -7.42 -14.31
C GLN A 251 11.72 -5.91 -14.39
N ALA A 252 12.17 -5.30 -13.28
CA ALA A 252 12.53 -3.90 -13.25
C ALA A 252 13.80 -3.69 -14.09
N ILE A 253 13.77 -2.69 -14.96
CA ILE A 253 14.88 -2.26 -15.80
C ILE A 253 15.29 -0.86 -15.34
N SER A 254 16.57 -0.63 -15.16
CA SER A 254 17.12 0.66 -14.74
C SER A 254 18.15 1.15 -15.75
N GLY A 255 18.08 2.44 -16.07
CA GLY A 255 19.08 3.16 -16.86
C GLY A 255 19.80 4.21 -16.00
N GLU A 256 20.76 4.92 -16.59
CA GLU A 256 21.40 6.08 -15.94
C GLU A 256 20.38 7.21 -15.68
N SER A 257 19.40 7.34 -16.58
CA SER A 257 18.20 8.16 -16.44
C SER A 257 17.08 7.56 -17.29
N PHE A 258 15.83 7.92 -17.03
CA PHE A 258 14.69 7.53 -17.86
C PHE A 258 14.93 7.80 -19.35
N ALA A 259 15.33 9.02 -19.70
CA ALA A 259 15.60 9.42 -21.09
C ALA A 259 16.74 8.63 -21.73
N ALA A 260 17.83 8.38 -20.99
CA ALA A 260 18.93 7.55 -21.48
C ALA A 260 18.50 6.09 -21.71
N GLY A 261 17.61 5.58 -20.86
CA GLY A 261 16.99 4.26 -21.04
C GLY A 261 16.18 4.18 -22.34
N LEU A 262 15.29 5.15 -22.58
CA LEU A 262 14.51 5.23 -23.83
C LEU A 262 15.41 5.32 -25.07
N ASP A 263 16.47 6.12 -25.01
CA ASP A 263 17.43 6.24 -26.11
C ASP A 263 18.20 4.93 -26.38
N ALA A 264 18.55 4.18 -25.32
CA ALA A 264 19.17 2.87 -25.47
C ALA A 264 18.23 1.86 -26.16
N PHE A 265 16.94 1.85 -25.80
CA PHE A 265 15.94 1.03 -26.48
C PHE A 265 15.78 1.41 -27.96
N ARG A 266 15.71 2.71 -28.26
CA ARG A 266 15.63 3.21 -29.64
C ARG A 266 16.81 2.74 -30.48
N LYS A 267 18.04 2.88 -29.95
CA LYS A 267 19.28 2.41 -30.61
C LYS A 267 19.30 0.90 -30.83
N ALA A 268 18.58 0.13 -30.02
CA ALA A 268 18.41 -1.31 -30.15
C ALA A 268 17.25 -1.73 -31.07
N GLY A 269 16.63 -0.78 -31.78
CA GLY A 269 15.58 -1.05 -32.76
C GLY A 269 14.17 -1.20 -32.18
N TYR A 270 13.93 -0.73 -30.96
CA TYR A 270 12.57 -0.60 -30.43
C TYR A 270 11.91 0.65 -30.97
N THR A 271 10.61 0.56 -31.27
CA THR A 271 9.77 1.74 -31.49
C THR A 271 9.27 2.28 -30.16
N ILE A 272 9.46 3.57 -29.91
CA ILE A 272 8.98 4.25 -28.71
C ILE A 272 7.54 4.70 -28.96
N VAL A 273 6.60 4.08 -28.26
CA VAL A 273 5.16 4.35 -28.36
C VAL A 273 4.72 5.15 -27.15
N THR A 274 4.35 6.42 -27.34
CA THR A 274 3.87 7.30 -26.27
C THR A 274 2.34 7.33 -26.21
N THR A 275 1.80 7.52 -25.01
CA THR A 275 0.35 7.62 -24.82
C THR A 275 -0.09 9.05 -24.49
N SER A 276 -1.17 9.51 -25.10
CA SER A 276 -1.81 10.78 -24.75
C SER A 276 -3.34 10.65 -24.74
N SER A 277 -4.00 11.38 -23.85
CA SER A 277 -5.46 11.51 -23.78
C SER A 277 -6.03 12.40 -24.89
N HIS A 278 -5.22 13.31 -25.44
CA HIS A 278 -5.69 14.38 -26.32
C HIS A 278 -5.16 14.29 -27.75
N GLN A 279 -4.02 13.61 -27.94
CA GLN A 279 -3.28 13.60 -29.20
C GLN A 279 -2.83 12.18 -29.56
N GLY A 280 -2.55 11.95 -30.84
CA GLY A 280 -2.08 10.67 -31.34
C GLY A 280 -3.14 9.85 -32.08
N VAL A 281 -2.68 8.78 -32.72
CA VAL A 281 -3.51 7.88 -33.52
C VAL A 281 -4.46 7.11 -32.58
N PRO A 282 -5.78 7.08 -32.86
CA PRO A 282 -6.71 6.27 -32.09
C PRO A 282 -6.23 4.82 -32.03
N LEU A 283 -6.17 4.23 -30.83
CA LEU A 283 -5.66 2.88 -30.60
C LEU A 283 -6.29 1.83 -31.52
N SER A 284 -7.58 1.97 -31.83
CA SER A 284 -8.33 1.09 -32.74
C SER A 284 -7.87 1.13 -34.21
N LYS A 285 -7.09 2.14 -34.58
CA LYS A 285 -6.53 2.35 -35.93
C LYS A 285 -5.01 2.31 -35.94
N ALA A 286 -4.37 2.22 -34.78
CA ALA A 286 -2.92 2.20 -34.67
C ALA A 286 -2.39 0.80 -34.96
N GLU A 287 -1.32 0.70 -35.75
CA GLU A 287 -0.53 -0.52 -35.90
C GLU A 287 0.57 -0.51 -34.85
N LEU A 288 0.46 -1.41 -33.86
CA LEU A 288 1.37 -1.49 -32.74
C LEU A 288 2.57 -2.39 -33.07
N PRO A 289 3.81 -1.88 -33.01
CA PRO A 289 4.99 -2.67 -33.37
C PRO A 289 5.19 -3.88 -32.45
N ALA A 290 5.67 -4.99 -33.02
CA ALA A 290 6.00 -6.20 -32.26
C ALA A 290 7.16 -5.98 -31.26
N LYS A 291 8.06 -5.04 -31.57
CA LYS A 291 9.20 -4.64 -30.73
C LYS A 291 9.06 -3.17 -30.34
N MET A 292 8.53 -2.91 -29.16
CA MET A 292 8.20 -1.54 -28.73
C MET A 292 8.44 -1.29 -27.25
N VAL A 293 8.68 -0.01 -26.93
CA VAL A 293 8.59 0.53 -25.58
C VAL A 293 7.30 1.32 -25.47
N LEU A 294 6.37 0.88 -24.62
CA LEU A 294 5.14 1.61 -24.31
C LEU A 294 5.40 2.58 -23.16
N VAL A 295 5.36 3.88 -23.44
CA VAL A 295 5.64 4.93 -22.46
C VAL A 295 4.36 5.45 -21.86
N LEU A 296 4.24 5.38 -20.54
CA LEU A 296 3.07 5.75 -19.76
C LEU A 296 3.48 6.78 -18.70
N GLY A 297 2.70 7.86 -18.61
CA GLY A 297 2.93 8.94 -17.66
C GLY A 297 1.95 8.90 -16.49
N GLN A 298 2.15 9.83 -15.56
CA GLN A 298 1.24 10.03 -14.44
C GLN A 298 -0.16 10.51 -14.88
N GLU A 299 -1.18 10.21 -14.09
CA GLU A 299 -2.59 10.40 -14.49
C GLU A 299 -3.01 11.86 -14.71
N ARG A 300 -2.37 12.81 -14.01
CA ARG A 300 -2.75 14.24 -14.05
C ARG A 300 -2.08 14.98 -15.20
N ASP A 301 -0.75 14.94 -15.22
CA ASP A 301 0.01 15.74 -16.18
C ASP A 301 0.44 14.92 -17.41
N GLY A 302 0.18 13.60 -17.41
CA GLY A 302 0.56 12.71 -18.50
C GLY A 302 2.08 12.54 -18.59
N LEU A 303 2.57 12.48 -19.83
CA LEU A 303 4.00 12.43 -20.14
C LEU A 303 4.57 13.84 -20.25
N SER A 304 5.84 14.01 -19.88
CA SER A 304 6.55 15.26 -20.09
C SER A 304 6.67 15.58 -21.59
N ASP A 305 6.72 16.86 -21.96
CA ASP A 305 6.91 17.29 -23.36
C ASP A 305 8.19 16.69 -23.97
N SER A 306 9.25 16.55 -23.16
CA SER A 306 10.50 15.90 -23.56
C SER A 306 10.33 14.43 -23.89
N THR A 307 9.45 13.73 -23.18
CA THR A 307 9.17 12.31 -23.41
C THR A 307 8.22 12.12 -24.59
N LEU A 308 7.24 13.02 -24.77
CA LEU A 308 6.37 13.03 -25.95
C LEU A 308 7.15 13.26 -27.25
N GLN A 309 8.11 14.20 -27.25
CA GLN A 309 8.98 14.47 -28.41
C GLN A 309 9.89 13.29 -28.79
N GLN A 310 10.12 12.38 -27.85
CA GLN A 310 10.89 11.15 -28.07
C GLN A 310 10.03 10.01 -28.64
N GLY A 311 8.71 10.15 -28.71
CA GLY A 311 7.83 9.13 -29.26
C GLY A 311 7.94 9.02 -30.78
N ASP A 312 8.19 7.81 -31.28
CA ASP A 312 8.12 7.49 -32.71
C ASP A 312 6.66 7.34 -33.17
N LEU A 313 5.79 6.87 -32.26
CA LEU A 313 4.35 6.75 -32.47
C LEU A 313 3.62 7.26 -31.22
N SER A 314 2.64 8.16 -31.40
CA SER A 314 1.75 8.58 -30.32
C SER A 314 0.38 7.93 -30.51
N VAL A 315 -0.14 7.28 -29.46
CA VAL A 315 -1.45 6.62 -29.47
C VAL A 315 -2.39 7.21 -28.42
N SER A 316 -3.69 7.19 -28.72
CA SER A 316 -4.75 7.64 -27.81
C SER A 316 -5.85 6.60 -27.63
N ILE A 317 -6.36 6.47 -26.41
CA ILE A 317 -7.53 5.64 -26.12
C ILE A 317 -8.78 6.50 -26.29
N SER A 318 -9.47 6.34 -27.42
CA SER A 318 -10.71 7.09 -27.68
C SER A 318 -11.85 6.62 -26.78
N GLY A 319 -12.71 7.55 -26.36
CA GLY A 319 -13.88 7.28 -25.51
C GLY A 319 -15.00 8.29 -25.74
N THR A 320 -15.97 8.34 -24.82
CA THR A 320 -17.13 9.24 -24.92
C THR A 320 -16.81 10.69 -24.59
N GLY A 321 -15.66 10.96 -23.95
CA GLY A 321 -15.29 12.30 -23.48
C GLY A 321 -15.98 12.74 -22.18
N ASN A 322 -16.75 11.88 -21.53
CA ASN A 322 -17.39 12.20 -20.24
C ASN A 322 -16.40 12.33 -19.09
N VAL A 323 -15.20 11.76 -19.25
CA VAL A 323 -14.06 11.88 -18.35
C VAL A 323 -12.82 12.21 -19.18
N GLU A 324 -11.89 12.92 -18.59
CA GLU A 324 -10.69 13.42 -19.28
C GLU A 324 -9.71 12.28 -19.62
N SER A 325 -9.47 11.38 -18.66
CA SER A 325 -8.51 10.29 -18.80
C SER A 325 -8.95 9.05 -18.02
N LEU A 326 -8.33 7.91 -18.35
CA LEU A 326 -8.46 6.67 -17.60
C LEU A 326 -7.38 6.60 -16.52
N ASN A 327 -7.64 5.82 -15.46
CA ASN A 327 -6.59 5.40 -14.54
C ASN A 327 -5.47 4.70 -15.32
N VAL A 328 -4.22 4.99 -14.99
CA VAL A 328 -3.07 4.51 -15.78
C VAL A 328 -2.96 2.99 -15.82
N SER A 329 -3.35 2.28 -14.75
CA SER A 329 -3.37 0.82 -14.75
C SER A 329 -4.44 0.23 -15.67
N VAL A 330 -5.60 0.90 -15.77
CA VAL A 330 -6.68 0.53 -16.69
C VAL A 330 -6.26 0.81 -18.14
N ALA A 331 -5.70 1.99 -18.41
CA ALA A 331 -5.17 2.34 -19.73
C ALA A 331 -4.11 1.33 -20.21
N THR A 332 -3.21 0.93 -19.30
CA THR A 332 -2.19 -0.09 -19.56
C THR A 332 -2.83 -1.41 -20.00
N GLY A 333 -3.86 -1.89 -19.30
CA GLY A 333 -4.56 -3.11 -19.67
C GLY A 333 -5.18 -3.03 -21.08
N VAL A 334 -5.79 -1.90 -21.43
CA VAL A 334 -6.38 -1.67 -22.77
C VAL A 334 -5.30 -1.67 -23.86
N LEU A 335 -4.19 -0.98 -23.63
CA LEU A 335 -3.08 -0.88 -24.59
C LEU A 335 -2.39 -2.23 -24.80
N LEU A 336 -2.11 -2.96 -23.71
CA LEU A 336 -1.49 -4.28 -23.79
C LEU A 336 -2.42 -5.34 -24.39
N ALA A 337 -3.73 -5.25 -24.15
CA ALA A 337 -4.70 -6.12 -24.81
C ALA A 337 -4.68 -5.95 -26.33
N GLU A 338 -4.61 -4.70 -26.81
CA GLU A 338 -4.51 -4.43 -28.24
C GLU A 338 -3.17 -4.86 -28.81
N TRP A 339 -2.06 -4.59 -28.12
CA TRP A 339 -0.74 -5.07 -28.53
C TRP A 339 -0.71 -6.60 -28.65
N TRP A 340 -1.24 -7.30 -27.64
CA TRP A 340 -1.39 -8.74 -27.64
C TRP A 340 -2.25 -9.21 -28.81
N ARG A 341 -3.41 -8.59 -29.05
CA ARG A 341 -4.29 -8.95 -30.18
C ARG A 341 -3.59 -8.86 -31.53
N GLN A 342 -2.76 -7.84 -31.73
CA GLN A 342 -2.05 -7.61 -33.00
C GLN A 342 -0.82 -8.50 -33.16
N ASN A 343 -0.15 -8.82 -32.04
CA ASN A 343 1.17 -9.44 -32.09
C ASN A 343 1.20 -10.87 -31.53
N ALA A 344 0.12 -11.40 -30.94
CA ALA A 344 0.05 -12.72 -30.28
C ALA A 344 0.57 -13.86 -31.17
#